data_AF-A0AAW4WR80-F1
#
_entry.id   AF-A0AAW4WR80-F1
#
_cell.length_a   1.000
_cell.length_b   1.000
_cell.length_c   1.000
_cell.angle_alpha   90.00
_cell.angle_beta   90.00
_cell.angle_gamma   90.00
#
_symmetry.space_group_name_H-M   'P 1'
#
loop_
_entity.id
_entity.type
_entity.pdbx_description
1 polymer ?
#
loop_
_entity_poly.entity_id
_entity_poly.type
_entity_poly.pdbx_seq_one_letter_code
_entity_poly.pdbx_strand_id
1 'polypeptide(L)' 'ERMLKAGTNIVGGVNPRKAGMSVTFPAAKNGTDVDVPVFATCDEAREATGAKASVVFVPPKFAKSAVVEAI' A
#
# COMPACT_ATOMS: atom_id res chain seq x y z
N GLU A 1 5.07 -7.49 4.13
CA GLU A 1 5.84 -8.74 3.95
C GLU A 1 4.99 -10.01 3.84
N ARG A 2 4.18 -10.40 4.85
CA ARG A 2 3.40 -11.67 4.79
C ARG A 2 2.50 -11.80 3.55
N MET A 3 1.76 -10.74 3.18
CA MET A 3 0.90 -10.74 2.00
C MET A 3 1.68 -10.94 0.69
N LEU A 4 2.85 -10.29 0.57
CA LEU A 4 3.74 -10.45 -0.59
C LEU A 4 4.26 -11.90 -0.70
N LYS A 5 4.69 -12.49 0.43
CA LYS A 5 5.15 -13.89 0.47
C LYS A 5 4.04 -14.89 0.14
N ALA A 6 2.80 -14.54 0.47
CA ALA A 6 1.61 -15.32 0.09
C ALA A 6 1.19 -15.11 -1.38
N GLY A 7 1.93 -14.32 -2.15
CA GLY A 7 1.66 -14.08 -3.58
C GLY A 7 0.69 -12.94 -3.88
N THR A 8 0.29 -12.14 -2.87
CA THR A 8 -0.58 -10.97 -3.12
C THR A 8 0.14 -9.91 -3.93
N ASN A 9 -0.55 -9.36 -4.93
CA ASN A 9 -0.04 -8.26 -5.74
C ASN A 9 -0.22 -6.91 -5.01
N ILE A 10 0.73 -6.54 -4.15
CA ILE A 10 0.75 -5.23 -3.49
C ILE A 10 1.42 -4.22 -4.43
N VAL A 11 0.65 -3.24 -4.90
CA VAL A 11 1.09 -2.26 -5.91
C VAL A 11 1.47 -0.90 -5.34
N GLY A 12 1.10 -0.62 -4.08
CA GLY A 12 1.40 0.65 -3.43
C GLY A 12 0.96 0.67 -1.96
N GLY A 13 1.48 1.64 -1.21
CA GLY A 13 1.01 2.02 0.11
C GLY A 13 0.52 3.47 0.13
N VAL A 14 -0.30 3.82 1.13
CA VAL A 14 -0.79 5.19 1.30
C VAL A 14 -0.39 5.68 2.70
N ASN A 15 0.37 6.77 2.74
CA ASN A 15 0.73 7.48 3.97
C ASN A 15 1.23 8.89 3.63
N PRO A 16 0.47 9.96 3.95
CA PRO A 16 0.84 11.34 3.65
C PRO A 16 2.24 11.74 4.13
N ARG A 17 2.73 11.16 5.24
CA ARG A 17 4.03 11.49 5.82
C ARG A 17 5.21 10.79 5.13
N LYS A 18 4.94 9.82 4.27
CA LYS A 18 5.94 9.02 3.55
C LYS A 18 5.73 9.08 2.03
N ALA A 19 4.90 10.01 1.56
CA ALA A 19 4.63 10.17 0.13
C ALA A 19 5.94 10.40 -0.65
N GLY A 20 6.07 9.74 -1.80
CA GLY A 20 7.27 9.79 -2.64
C GLY A 20 8.41 8.88 -2.20
N MET A 21 8.28 8.18 -1.08
CA MET A 21 9.24 7.14 -0.66
C MET A 21 8.82 5.76 -1.19
N SER A 22 9.78 4.85 -1.29
CA SER A 22 9.53 3.42 -1.47
C SER A 22 9.87 2.65 -0.20
N VAL A 23 9.11 1.60 0.08
CA VAL A 23 9.40 0.65 1.16
C VAL A 23 9.88 -0.66 0.54
N THR A 24 11.13 -1.01 0.81
CA THR A 24 11.73 -2.28 0.37
C THR A 24 11.34 -3.41 1.31
N PHE A 25 10.85 -4.51 0.74
CA PHE A 25 10.59 -5.76 1.43
C PHE A 25 11.57 -6.82 0.94
N PRO A 26 12.61 -7.16 1.74
CA PRO A 26 13.63 -8.11 1.32
C PRO A 26 13.09 -9.53 1.14
N ALA A 27 13.52 -10.21 0.07
CA ALA A 27 13.14 -11.60 -0.25
C ALA A 27 11.63 -11.88 -0.15
N ALA A 28 10.79 -10.87 -0.43
CA ALA A 28 9.35 -10.93 -0.14
C ALA A 28 8.54 -11.62 -1.24
N LYS A 29 9.10 -11.80 -2.44
CA LYS A 29 8.44 -12.50 -3.55
C LYS A 29 9.45 -13.42 -4.22
N ASN A 30 9.27 -14.74 -4.13
CA ASN A 30 10.16 -15.74 -4.74
C ASN A 30 11.66 -15.56 -4.41
N GLY A 31 11.99 -15.08 -3.22
CA GLY A 31 13.37 -14.81 -2.81
C GLY A 31 13.98 -13.52 -3.37
N THR A 32 13.22 -12.71 -4.10
CA THR A 32 13.64 -11.37 -4.55
C THR A 32 13.02 -10.27 -3.71
N ASP A 33 13.74 -9.15 -3.62
CA ASP A 33 13.28 -7.94 -2.95
C ASP A 33 12.12 -7.31 -3.74
N VAL A 34 11.20 -6.67 -3.02
CA VAL A 34 10.06 -5.96 -3.61
C VAL A 34 10.03 -4.54 -3.06
N ASP A 35 10.13 -3.56 -3.95
CA ASP A 35 9.92 -2.16 -3.61
C ASP A 35 8.46 -1.77 -3.81
N VAL A 36 7.84 -1.21 -2.78
CA VAL A 36 6.46 -0.73 -2.82
C VAL A 36 6.45 0.79 -2.69
N PRO A 37 5.99 1.55 -3.70
CA PRO A 37 5.90 3.00 -3.62
C PRO A 37 4.82 3.42 -2.62
N VAL A 38 5.02 4.57 -1.99
CA VAL A 38 4.08 5.16 -1.03
C VAL A 38 3.56 6.49 -1.54
N PHE A 39 2.25 6.63 -1.59
CA PHE A 39 1.52 7.80 -2.08
C PHE A 39 0.92 8.60 -0.92
N ALA A 40 0.57 9.86 -1.16
CA ALA A 40 -0.08 10.67 -0.14
C ALA A 40 -1.54 10.28 0.04
N THR A 41 -2.24 9.99 -1.07
CA THR A 41 -3.67 9.68 -1.07
C THR A 41 -3.99 8.36 -1.80
N CYS A 42 -5.17 7.80 -1.51
CA CYS A 42 -5.68 6.63 -2.24
C CYS A 42 -5.88 6.91 -3.73
N ASP A 43 -6.31 8.13 -4.09
CA ASP A 43 -6.58 8.49 -5.48
C ASP A 43 -5.29 8.55 -6.31
N GLU A 44 -4.22 9.18 -5.80
CA GLU A 44 -2.89 9.15 -6.44
C GLU A 44 -2.38 7.72 -6.63
N ALA A 45 -2.54 6.87 -5.61
CA ALA A 45 -2.14 5.48 -5.70
C ALA A 45 -2.93 4.73 -6.78
N ARG A 46 -4.24 4.99 -6.88
CA ARG A 46 -5.13 4.39 -7.87
C ARG A 46 -4.75 4.83 -9.29
N GLU A 47 -4.52 6.12 -9.50
CA GLU A 47 -4.11 6.66 -10.81
C GLU A 47 -2.76 6.10 -11.27
N ALA A 48 -1.78 6.03 -10.36
CA ALA A 48 -0.43 5.57 -10.71
C ALA A 48 -0.35 4.04 -10.93
N THR A 49 -1.18 3.25 -10.25
CA THR A 49 -1.02 1.78 -10.19
C THR A 49 -2.19 0.98 -10.76
N GLY A 50 -3.35 1.61 -10.94
CA GLY A 50 -4.59 0.92 -11.29
C GLY A 50 -5.14 0.03 -10.16
N ALA A 51 -4.82 0.31 -8.90
CA ALA A 51 -5.30 -0.44 -7.75
C ALA A 51 -6.84 -0.57 -7.73
N LYS A 52 -7.33 -1.77 -7.41
CA LYS A 52 -8.78 -2.11 -7.40
C LYS A 52 -9.31 -2.54 -6.03
N ALA A 53 -8.42 -2.72 -5.07
CA ALA A 53 -8.75 -3.19 -3.74
C ALA A 53 -7.84 -2.51 -2.71
N SER A 54 -8.41 -2.19 -1.56
CA SER A 54 -7.73 -1.52 -0.46
C SER A 54 -7.72 -2.42 0.77
N VAL A 55 -6.61 -2.38 1.52
CA VAL A 55 -6.50 -3.05 2.81
C VAL A 55 -6.12 -2.01 3.86
N VAL A 56 -6.99 -1.85 4.86
CA VAL A 56 -6.90 -0.74 5.81
C VAL A 56 -6.21 -1.20 7.09
N PHE A 57 -4.96 -0.76 7.29
CA PHE A 57 -4.17 -1.01 8.50
C PHE A 57 -3.99 0.28 9.33
N VAL A 58 -5.10 0.84 9.81
CA VAL A 58 -5.08 2.06 10.65
C VAL A 58 -5.69 1.79 12.04
N PRO A 59 -5.30 2.53 13.08
CA PRO A 59 -5.97 2.49 14.38
C PRO A 59 -7.48 2.74 14.27
N PRO A 60 -8.31 2.15 15.16
CA PRO A 60 -9.78 2.23 15.05
C PRO A 60 -10.34 3.65 14.91
N LYS A 61 -9.75 4.63 15.61
CA LYS A 61 -10.16 6.05 15.54
C LYS A 61 -10.06 6.68 14.15
N PHE A 62 -9.27 6.10 13.24
CA PHE A 62 -9.06 6.61 11.89
C PHE A 62 -9.71 5.73 10.81
N ALA A 63 -10.25 4.57 11.18
CA ALA A 63 -10.74 3.57 10.23
C ALA A 63 -11.86 4.11 9.34
N LYS A 64 -12.83 4.84 9.90
CA LYS A 64 -13.92 5.45 9.12
C LYS A 64 -13.39 6.36 8.01
N SER A 65 -12.50 7.29 8.36
CA SER A 65 -11.95 8.23 7.38
C SER A 65 -11.12 7.52 6.32
N ALA A 66 -10.29 6.54 6.72
CA ALA A 66 -9.47 5.77 5.79
C ALA A 66 -10.31 4.93 4.81
N VAL A 67 -11.44 4.36 5.27
CA VAL A 67 -12.36 3.62 4.39
C VAL A 67 -13.06 4.56 3.42
N VAL A 68 -13.49 5.74 3.87
CA VAL A 68 -14.11 6.75 2.99
C VAL A 68 -13.14 7.28 1.95
N GLU A 69 -11.87 7.49 2.31
CA GLU A 69 -10.81 7.89 1.38
C GLU A 69 -10.51 6.82 0.32
N ALA A 70 -10.70 5.54 0.66
CA ALA A 70 -10.40 4.42 -0.20
C ALA A 70 -11.50 4.09 -1.24
N ILE A 71 -12.64 4.81 -1.22
CA ILE A 71 -13.77 4.68 -2.16
C ILE A 71 -13.59 5.69 -3.29
#